data_AF-A0AAU3E5X9-F1
#
_entry.id   AF-A0AAU3E5X9-F1
#
_cell.length_a   1.000
_cell.length_b   1.000
_cell.length_c   1.000
_cell.angle_alpha   90.00
_cell.angle_beta   90.00
_cell.angle_gamma   90.00
#
_symmetry.space_group_name_H-M   'P 1'
#
loop_
_entity.id
_entity.type
_entity.pdbx_description
1 polymer ?
#
loop_
_entity_poly.entity_id
_entity_poly.type
_entity_poly.pdbx_seq_one_letter_code
_entity_poly.pdbx_strand_id
1 'polypeptide(L)'
;MPNPATVSALLRPLLGRRLLAVTEARYWLDDRPVAGTDGLLHFWLHFEGMPAVMAHGCGDLLKFTEEEPYTSYDMQEAGRTVVGPAQPIDLLGEVIGQHLVDVGLIRGYSTIPAVGGTLLRFEQTELLVATLADEWICQPGPVPDRLRQYRSISGWLSTTAPTAEGQ
;
A
#
# COMPACT_ATOMS: atom_id res chain seq x y z
N MET A 1 -13.20 -10.65 1.22
CA MET A 1 -12.88 -9.26 1.63
C MET A 1 -11.60 -9.27 2.47
N PRO A 2 -10.69 -8.29 2.33
CA PRO A 2 -9.44 -8.24 3.10
C PRO A 2 -9.74 -7.98 4.58
N ASN A 3 -9.63 -9.04 5.40
CA ASN A 3 -9.85 -9.00 6.84
C ASN A 3 -8.66 -8.26 7.52
N PRO A 4 -8.91 -7.28 8.42
CA PRO A 4 -7.85 -6.60 9.16
C PRO A 4 -6.89 -7.52 9.88
N ALA A 5 -7.36 -8.65 10.43
CA ALA A 5 -6.49 -9.63 11.10
C ALA A 5 -5.51 -10.29 10.13
N THR A 6 -6.00 -10.66 8.94
CA THR A 6 -5.16 -11.26 7.87
C THR A 6 -4.16 -10.24 7.35
N VAL A 7 -4.59 -9.00 7.10
CA VAL A 7 -3.68 -7.92 6.67
C VAL A 7 -2.64 -7.62 7.75
N SER A 8 -3.05 -7.56 9.02
CA SER A 8 -2.12 -7.38 10.15
C SER A 8 -1.09 -8.49 10.24
N ALA A 9 -1.52 -9.75 10.11
CA ALA A 9 -0.63 -10.91 10.18
C ALA A 9 0.41 -10.90 9.06
N LEU A 10 0.03 -10.45 7.86
CA LEU A 10 0.91 -10.32 6.72
C LEU A 10 1.91 -9.16 6.86
N LEU A 11 1.47 -8.00 7.36
CA LEU A 11 2.32 -6.80 7.42
C LEU A 11 3.19 -6.71 8.68
N ARG A 12 2.77 -7.34 9.79
CA ARG A 12 3.51 -7.29 11.06
C ARG A 12 4.97 -7.79 10.95
N PRO A 13 5.29 -8.87 10.22
CA PRO A 13 6.67 -9.32 10.03
C PRO A 13 7.57 -8.31 9.31
N LEU A 14 6.99 -7.31 8.63
CA LEU A 14 7.74 -6.26 7.91
C LEU A 14 8.25 -5.15 8.85
N LEU A 15 7.70 -5.05 10.06
CA LEU A 15 8.11 -4.04 11.04
C LEU A 15 9.58 -4.20 11.40
N GLY A 16 10.28 -3.08 11.47
CA GLY A 16 11.72 -2.98 11.70
C GLY A 16 12.60 -3.34 10.50
N ARG A 17 12.02 -3.76 9.37
CA ARG A 17 12.80 -4.15 8.18
C ARG A 17 12.98 -3.00 7.23
N ARG A 18 14.13 -3.02 6.54
CA ARG A 18 14.44 -2.06 5.48
C ARG A 18 13.69 -2.41 4.20
N LEU A 19 13.04 -1.42 3.59
CA LEU A 19 12.51 -1.54 2.24
C LEU A 19 13.67 -1.44 1.24
N LEU A 20 13.92 -2.51 0.48
CA LEU A 20 15.05 -2.59 -0.45
C LEU A 20 14.70 -2.07 -1.84
N ALA A 21 13.46 -2.32 -2.28
CA ALA A 21 12.97 -1.89 -3.57
C ALA A 21 11.44 -1.81 -3.57
N VAL A 22 10.91 -1.08 -4.54
CA VAL A 22 9.50 -1.13 -4.94
C VAL A 22 9.44 -1.48 -6.42
N THR A 23 8.58 -2.43 -6.77
CA THR A 23 8.17 -2.66 -8.16
C THR A 23 6.78 -2.08 -8.36
N GLU A 24 6.54 -1.41 -9.47
CA GLU A 24 5.23 -0.89 -9.85
C GLU A 24 4.78 -1.54 -11.16
N ALA A 25 3.49 -1.87 -11.22
CA ALA A 25 2.80 -2.12 -12.47
C ALA A 25 2.06 -0.84 -12.84
N ARG A 26 2.43 -0.25 -13.97
CA ARG A 26 1.87 1.01 -14.44
C ARG A 26 1.19 0.87 -15.79
N TYR A 27 0.09 1.59 -15.94
CA TYR A 27 -0.60 1.76 -17.20
C TYR A 27 0.14 2.75 -18.11
N TRP A 28 0.31 2.34 -19.36
CA TRP A 28 0.91 3.14 -20.42
C TRP A 28 -0.07 3.27 -21.58
N LEU A 29 -0.22 4.50 -22.05
CA LEU A 29 -1.05 4.85 -23.21
C LEU A 29 -0.19 5.66 -24.19
N ASP A 30 -0.30 5.37 -25.49
CA ASP A 30 0.45 6.04 -26.56
C ASP A 30 1.98 6.10 -26.29
N ASP A 31 2.55 4.97 -25.85
CA ASP A 31 3.97 4.83 -25.49
C ASP A 31 4.47 5.76 -24.37
N ARG A 32 3.57 6.21 -23.50
CA ARG A 32 3.90 7.06 -22.36
C ARG A 32 3.30 6.52 -21.07
N PRO A 33 4.00 6.65 -19.93
CA PRO A 33 3.41 6.31 -18.64
C PRO A 33 2.29 7.30 -18.32
N VAL A 34 1.16 6.78 -17.84
CA VAL A 34 0.15 7.63 -17.19
C VAL A 34 0.73 8.13 -15.86
N ALA A 35 0.68 9.45 -15.69
CA ALA A 35 1.33 10.14 -14.58
C ALA A 35 0.58 9.92 -13.26
N GLY A 36 1.30 10.12 -12.14
CA GLY A 36 0.70 10.11 -10.81
C GLY A 36 0.13 8.75 -10.41
N THR A 37 -0.88 8.76 -9.55
CA THR A 37 -1.54 7.54 -9.05
C THR A 37 -2.51 6.94 -10.05
N ASP A 38 -2.98 7.71 -11.04
CA ASP A 38 -3.94 7.26 -12.05
C ASP A 38 -3.35 6.19 -12.97
N GLY A 39 -2.03 6.21 -13.15
CA GLY A 39 -1.32 5.18 -13.88
C GLY A 39 -0.92 3.97 -13.05
N LEU A 40 -1.12 3.98 -11.73
CA LEU A 40 -0.69 2.88 -10.86
C LEU A 40 -1.75 1.76 -10.88
N LEU A 41 -1.33 0.52 -11.16
CA LEU A 41 -2.21 -0.64 -11.15
C LEU A 41 -1.99 -1.47 -9.88
N HIS A 42 -0.73 -1.88 -9.66
CA HIS A 42 -0.27 -2.59 -8.47
C HIS A 42 1.12 -2.09 -8.09
N PHE A 43 1.52 -2.37 -6.85
CA PHE A 43 2.92 -2.26 -6.46
C PHE A 43 3.31 -3.39 -5.52
N TRP A 44 4.61 -3.69 -5.49
CA TRP A 44 5.22 -4.70 -4.64
C TRP A 44 6.26 -4.06 -3.75
N LEU A 45 6.19 -4.36 -2.46
CA LEU A 45 7.18 -3.94 -1.49
C LEU A 45 8.18 -5.08 -1.26
N HIS A 46 9.46 -4.82 -1.50
CA HIS A 46 10.53 -5.79 -1.32
C HIS A 46 11.31 -5.46 -0.06
N PHE A 47 10.94 -6.09 1.06
CA PHE A 47 11.62 -5.91 2.34
C PHE A 47 12.77 -6.90 2.53
N GLU A 48 13.78 -6.49 3.31
CA GLU A 48 14.93 -7.33 3.62
C GLU A 48 14.52 -8.67 4.25
N GLY A 49 14.92 -9.76 3.58
CA GLY A 49 14.70 -11.13 4.06
C GLY A 49 13.24 -11.58 4.05
N MET A 50 12.38 -10.92 3.28
CA MET A 50 10.95 -11.23 3.16
C MET A 50 10.54 -11.48 1.70
N PRO A 51 9.52 -12.30 1.45
CA PRO A 51 8.87 -12.38 0.15
C PRO A 51 8.31 -11.02 -0.29
N ALA A 52 8.14 -10.82 -1.61
CA ALA A 52 7.49 -9.63 -2.14
C ALA A 52 6.04 -9.56 -1.67
N VAL A 53 5.61 -8.38 -1.21
CA VAL A 53 4.23 -8.14 -0.80
C VAL A 53 3.56 -7.22 -1.81
N MET A 54 2.61 -7.77 -2.56
CA MET A 54 1.79 -7.03 -3.52
C MET A 54 0.67 -6.27 -2.81
N ALA A 55 0.47 -5.02 -3.18
CA ALA A 55 -0.72 -4.24 -2.88
C ALA A 55 -1.64 -4.16 -4.10
N HIS A 56 -2.92 -4.44 -3.88
CA HIS A 56 -3.95 -4.46 -4.92
C HIS A 56 -5.20 -3.73 -4.47
N GLY A 57 -5.62 -2.74 -5.27
CA GLY A 57 -6.90 -2.07 -5.12
C GLY A 57 -8.05 -2.89 -5.70
N CYS A 58 -9.12 -3.04 -4.91
CA CYS A 58 -10.33 -3.77 -5.30
C CYS A 58 -11.54 -2.94 -4.90
N GLY A 59 -11.85 -1.91 -5.69
CA GLY A 59 -12.82 -0.90 -5.30
C GLY A 59 -12.31 -0.11 -4.09
N ASP A 60 -13.19 0.06 -3.10
CA ASP A 60 -12.84 0.72 -1.82
C ASP A 60 -11.94 -0.12 -0.89
N LEU A 61 -11.50 -1.30 -1.34
CA LEU A 61 -10.73 -2.25 -0.53
C LEU A 61 -9.27 -2.31 -0.97
N LEU A 62 -8.37 -2.29 0.02
CA LEU A 62 -6.95 -2.52 -0.19
C LEU A 62 -6.58 -3.93 0.28
N LYS A 63 -6.11 -4.76 -0.64
CA LYS A 63 -5.65 -6.12 -0.38
C LYS A 63 -4.12 -6.17 -0.43
N PHE A 64 -3.53 -6.93 0.48
CA PHE A 64 -2.13 -7.33 0.42
C PHE A 64 -2.00 -8.85 0.27
N THR A 65 -1.05 -9.30 -0.54
CA THR A 65 -0.72 -10.72 -0.74
C THR A 65 0.79 -10.92 -0.91
N GLU A 66 1.29 -12.08 -0.52
CA GLU A 66 2.63 -12.52 -0.90
C GLU A 66 2.56 -13.06 -2.33
N GLU A 67 3.08 -12.29 -3.28
CA GLU A 67 3.04 -12.62 -4.70
C GLU A 67 4.21 -11.93 -5.40
N GLU A 68 4.91 -12.65 -6.28
CA GLU A 68 5.98 -12.07 -7.09
C GLU A 68 5.43 -11.14 -8.17
N PRO A 69 6.17 -10.09 -8.57
CA PRO A 69 5.77 -9.26 -9.70
C PRO A 69 5.57 -10.07 -10.97
N TYR A 70 4.45 -9.84 -11.65
CA TYR A 70 4.20 -10.44 -12.97
C TYR A 70 4.92 -9.68 -14.09
N THR A 71 4.97 -10.27 -15.28
CA THR A 71 5.61 -9.66 -16.45
C THR A 71 4.73 -8.57 -17.07
N SER A 72 5.36 -7.53 -17.62
CA SER A 72 4.69 -6.57 -18.51
C SER A 72 3.91 -7.26 -19.64
N TYR A 73 2.79 -6.68 -20.05
CA TYR A 73 1.96 -7.22 -21.12
C TYR A 73 1.25 -6.12 -21.91
N ASP A 74 0.96 -6.41 -23.18
CA ASP A 74 0.27 -5.54 -24.11
C ASP A 74 -1.26 -5.75 -24.00
N MET A 75 -2.01 -4.65 -23.99
CA MET A 75 -3.49 -4.63 -23.94
C MET A 75 -4.09 -4.17 -25.27
N GLN A 76 -3.33 -4.27 -26.37
CA GLN A 76 -3.71 -3.87 -27.72
C GLN A 76 -4.07 -2.38 -27.78
N GLU A 77 -5.24 -2.07 -28.33
CA GLU A 77 -5.75 -0.70 -28.47
C GLU A 77 -5.96 0.00 -27.12
N ALA A 78 -6.06 -0.78 -26.04
CA ALA A 78 -6.19 -0.25 -24.69
C ALA A 78 -4.84 0.06 -24.04
N GLY A 79 -3.71 0.09 -24.76
CA GLY A 79 -2.40 0.43 -24.21
C GLY A 79 -1.63 -0.78 -23.68
N ARG A 80 -0.81 -0.60 -22.64
CA ARG A 80 -0.03 -1.70 -22.05
C ARG A 80 0.22 -1.52 -20.56
N THR A 81 0.47 -2.64 -19.88
CA THR A 81 0.96 -2.67 -18.51
C THR A 81 2.47 -2.86 -18.53
N VAL A 82 3.20 -1.91 -17.95
CA VAL A 82 4.65 -2.00 -17.77
C VAL A 82 4.94 -2.24 -16.29
N VAL A 83 5.64 -3.34 -16.01
CA VAL A 83 6.09 -3.70 -14.66
C VAL A 83 7.59 -3.46 -14.55
N GLY A 84 8.00 -2.68 -13.55
CA GLY A 84 9.39 -2.29 -13.37
C GLY A 84 9.65 -1.62 -12.03
N PRO A 85 10.91 -1.26 -11.73
CA PRO A 85 11.23 -0.56 -10.49
C PRO A 85 10.52 0.80 -10.43
N ALA A 86 10.02 1.16 -9.24
CA ALA A 86 9.57 2.51 -8.96
C ALA A 86 10.71 3.50 -9.24
N GLN A 87 10.41 4.60 -9.92
CA GLN A 87 11.40 5.63 -10.20
C GLN A 87 11.60 6.49 -8.94
N PRO A 88 12.77 7.13 -8.76
CA PRO A 88 13.02 8.01 -7.62
C PRO A 88 12.04 9.20 -7.52
N ILE A 89 11.41 9.57 -8.63
CA ILE A 89 10.39 10.64 -8.70
C ILE A 89 8.99 10.14 -8.34
N ASP A 90 8.80 8.82 -8.28
CA ASP A 90 7.55 8.23 -7.86
C ASP A 90 7.47 8.27 -6.33
N LEU A 91 6.28 8.52 -5.80
CA LEU A 91 6.05 8.62 -4.36
C LEU A 91 6.53 7.38 -3.58
N LEU A 92 6.39 6.19 -4.18
CA LEU A 92 6.85 4.94 -3.56
C LEU A 92 8.38 4.78 -3.62
N GLY A 93 9.05 5.50 -4.53
CA GLY A 93 10.50 5.57 -4.61
C GLY A 93 11.14 6.31 -3.43
N GLU A 94 10.46 7.30 -2.86
CA GLU A 94 10.97 8.13 -1.75
C GLU A 94 11.19 7.35 -0.45
N VAL A 95 10.48 6.22 -0.27
CA VAL A 95 10.56 5.39 0.93
C VAL A 95 11.59 4.25 0.83
N ILE A 96 12.19 4.05 -0.34
CA ILE A 96 13.21 3.02 -0.56
C ILE A 96 14.44 3.32 0.32
N GLY A 97 14.94 2.28 1.00
CA GLY A 97 16.09 2.35 1.89
C GLY A 97 15.75 2.66 3.35
N GLN A 98 14.52 3.06 3.65
CA GLN A 98 14.07 3.33 5.02
C GLN A 98 13.55 2.06 5.71
N HIS A 99 13.60 2.02 7.05
CA HIS A 99 12.96 0.94 7.81
C HIS A 99 11.49 1.25 8.08
N LEU A 100 10.63 0.24 7.97
CA LEU A 100 9.21 0.35 8.33
C LEU A 100 9.08 0.30 9.85
N VAL A 101 8.65 1.40 10.46
CA VAL A 101 8.52 1.55 11.91
C VAL A 101 7.15 1.06 12.39
N ASP A 102 6.09 1.35 11.64
CA ASP A 102 4.74 1.01 12.03
C ASP A 102 3.79 0.97 10.82
N VAL A 103 2.63 0.35 11.00
CA VAL A 103 1.56 0.35 10.00
C VAL A 103 0.23 0.65 10.69
N GLY A 104 -0.46 1.69 10.24
CA GLY A 104 -1.82 1.99 10.64
C GLY A 104 -2.80 1.35 9.65
N LEU A 105 -3.76 0.56 10.13
CA LEU A 105 -4.82 0.03 9.26
C LEU A 105 -5.97 1.01 9.16
N ILE A 106 -6.33 1.41 7.93
CA ILE A 106 -7.38 2.37 7.65
C ILE A 106 -8.64 1.64 7.18
N ARG A 107 -9.74 1.89 7.89
CA ARG A 107 -11.09 1.45 7.50
C ARG A 107 -11.67 2.46 6.51
N GLY A 108 -12.31 2.00 5.43
CA GLY A 108 -13.13 2.85 4.56
C GLY A 108 -14.59 2.91 5.03
N TYR A 109 -15.36 3.85 4.47
CA TYR A 109 -16.77 4.06 4.81
C TYR A 109 -17.66 2.85 4.50
N SER A 110 -17.43 2.18 3.38
CA SER A 110 -18.18 1.02 2.90
C SER A 110 -17.61 -0.32 3.37
N THR A 111 -16.48 -0.32 4.06
CA THR A 111 -15.64 -1.51 4.17
C THR A 111 -15.77 -2.20 5.52
N ILE A 112 -16.91 -2.20 6.23
CA ILE A 112 -16.96 -2.88 7.54
C ILE A 112 -17.16 -4.39 7.33
N PRO A 113 -16.24 -5.28 7.78
CA PRO A 113 -15.08 -5.05 8.68
C PRO A 113 -13.69 -4.98 7.98
N ALA A 114 -13.63 -4.94 6.67
CA ALA A 114 -12.43 -4.91 5.82
C ALA A 114 -11.56 -3.64 5.83
N VAL A 115 -10.38 -3.75 5.23
CA VAL A 115 -9.36 -2.70 5.09
C VAL A 115 -9.51 -1.96 3.76
N GLY A 116 -9.54 -0.63 3.80
CA GLY A 116 -9.59 0.26 2.62
C GLY A 116 -8.33 1.09 2.41
N GLY A 117 -7.34 0.96 3.30
CA GLY A 117 -6.05 1.62 3.19
C GLY A 117 -5.10 1.28 4.33
N THR A 118 -3.87 1.74 4.21
CA THR A 118 -2.84 1.68 5.24
C THR A 118 -2.09 3.01 5.34
N LEU A 119 -1.59 3.31 6.53
CA LEU A 119 -0.60 4.35 6.74
C LEU A 119 0.72 3.65 7.08
N LEU A 120 1.65 3.62 6.13
CA LEU A 120 2.98 3.05 6.31
C LEU A 120 3.88 4.11 6.91
N ARG A 121 4.38 3.88 8.12
CA ARG A 121 5.32 4.79 8.79
C ARG A 121 6.72 4.23 8.62
N PHE A 122 7.53 4.93 7.85
CA PHE A 122 8.97 4.72 7.77
C PHE A 122 9.69 5.67 8.73
N GLU A 123 10.99 5.49 8.92
CA GLU A 123 11.81 6.30 9.84
C GLU A 123 11.76 7.81 9.54
N GLN A 124 11.63 8.20 8.27
CA GLN A 124 11.65 9.61 7.85
C GLN A 124 10.34 10.05 7.17
N THR A 125 9.56 9.09 6.66
CA THR A 125 8.38 9.37 5.83
C THR A 125 7.17 8.59 6.33
N GLU A 126 6.02 9.25 6.43
CA GLU A 126 4.72 8.57 6.49
C GLU A 126 4.12 8.55 5.09
N LEU A 127 3.58 7.40 4.69
CA LEU A 127 2.97 7.19 3.38
C LEU A 127 1.57 6.62 3.55
N LEU A 128 0.57 7.40 3.20
CA LEU A 128 -0.80 6.93 3.07
C LEU A 128 -0.94 6.19 1.75
N VAL A 129 -1.43 4.95 1.80
CA VAL A 129 -1.87 4.17 0.65
C VAL A 129 -3.30 3.73 0.85
N ALA A 130 -4.14 3.96 -0.14
CA ALA A 130 -5.58 3.76 -0.01
C ALA A 130 -6.20 3.55 -1.38
N THR A 131 -7.37 2.93 -1.41
CA THR A 131 -8.15 2.77 -2.64
C THR A 131 -9.54 3.37 -2.46
N LEU A 132 -10.08 4.00 -3.49
CA LEU A 132 -11.43 4.56 -3.50
C LEU A 132 -12.01 4.33 -4.89
N ALA A 133 -13.04 3.49 -4.99
CA ALA A 133 -13.50 2.95 -6.28
C ALA A 133 -12.29 2.44 -7.10
N ASP A 134 -12.03 3.03 -8.26
CA ASP A 134 -10.96 2.60 -9.17
C ASP A 134 -9.68 3.46 -9.03
N GLU A 135 -9.62 4.33 -8.01
CA GLU A 135 -8.52 5.27 -7.82
C GLU A 135 -7.60 4.85 -6.67
N TRP A 136 -6.29 5.01 -6.89
CA TRP A 136 -5.29 4.98 -5.84
C TRP A 136 -5.18 6.35 -5.16
N ILE A 137 -5.20 6.34 -3.83
CA ILE A 137 -4.83 7.48 -3.01
C ILE A 137 -3.49 7.15 -2.38
N CYS A 138 -2.42 7.67 -2.98
CA CYS A 138 -1.07 7.58 -2.44
C CYS A 138 -0.53 8.99 -2.21
N GLN A 139 -0.19 9.35 -0.97
CA GLN A 139 0.40 10.66 -0.66
C GLN A 139 1.25 10.63 0.62
N PRO A 140 2.24 11.53 0.75
CA PRO A 140 2.99 11.67 1.99
C PRO A 140 2.11 12.19 3.13
N GLY A 141 2.47 11.81 4.34
CA GLY A 141 1.86 12.30 5.57
C GLY A 141 0.63 11.51 6.04
N PRO A 142 -0.03 12.00 7.09
CA PRO A 142 -1.13 11.30 7.72
C PRO A 142 -2.39 11.31 6.85
N VAL A 143 -3.45 10.63 7.31
CA VAL A 143 -4.78 10.69 6.69
C VAL A 143 -5.25 12.16 6.66
N PRO A 144 -5.49 12.76 5.47
CA PRO A 144 -5.95 14.13 5.37
C PRO A 144 -7.25 14.34 6.12
N ASP A 145 -7.42 15.51 6.75
CA ASP A 145 -8.59 15.84 7.57
C ASP A 145 -9.91 15.64 6.82
N ARG A 146 -9.95 16.00 5.54
CA ARG A 146 -11.11 15.78 4.65
C ARG A 146 -11.52 14.31 4.49
N LEU A 147 -10.58 13.39 4.67
CA LEU A 147 -10.79 11.94 4.59
C LEU A 147 -11.05 11.30 5.96
N ARG A 148 -10.73 11.97 7.09
CA ARG A 148 -10.87 11.39 8.44
C ARG A 148 -12.30 10.95 8.78
N GLN A 149 -13.31 11.62 8.23
CA GLN A 149 -14.72 11.25 8.41
C GLN A 149 -15.10 9.94 7.69
N TYR A 150 -14.32 9.53 6.67
CA TYR A 150 -14.53 8.32 5.88
C TYR A 150 -13.45 7.26 6.13
N ARG A 151 -12.36 7.65 6.80
CA ARG A 151 -11.16 6.85 7.02
C ARG A 151 -10.71 6.96 8.47
N SER A 152 -11.03 5.93 9.26
CA SER A 152 -10.56 5.83 10.65
C SER A 152 -9.38 4.86 10.72
N ILE A 153 -8.29 5.29 11.37
CA ILE A 153 -7.21 4.37 11.75
C ILE A 153 -7.77 3.50 12.86
N SER A 154 -7.86 2.21 12.56
CA SER A 154 -8.41 1.20 13.47
C SER A 154 -7.42 0.73 14.54
N GLY A 155 -6.15 1.04 14.35
CA GLY A 155 -5.05 0.71 15.23
C GLY A 155 -3.73 0.76 14.48
N TRP A 156 -2.65 0.89 15.23
CA TRP A 156 -1.28 0.73 14.76
C TRP A 156 -0.81 -0.69 15.08
N LEU A 157 -0.05 -1.31 14.18
CA LEU A 157 0.43 -2.68 14.40
C LEU A 157 1.41 -2.76 15.58
N SER A 158 2.17 -1.69 15.85
CA SER A 158 3.09 -1.60 16.98
C SER A 158 2.39 -1.38 18.33
N THR A 159 1.14 -0.89 18.33
CA THR A 159 0.34 -0.80 19.55
C THR A 159 -0.33 -2.14 19.79
N THR A 160 0.25 -2.98 20.66
CA THR A 160 -0.52 -4.04 21.31
C THR A 160 -1.74 -3.39 21.97
N ALA A 161 -2.94 -3.92 21.70
CA ALA A 161 -4.11 -3.62 22.52
C ALA A 161 -3.72 -3.71 24.01
N PRO A 162 -4.31 -2.87 24.89
CA PRO A 162 -3.91 -2.83 26.29
C PRO A 162 -3.95 -4.25 26.87
N THR A 163 -2.85 -4.64 27.49
CA THR A 163 -2.80 -5.76 28.42
C THR A 163 -4.03 -5.64 29.30
N ALA A 164 -4.93 -6.62 29.26
CA ALA A 164 -5.92 -6.74 30.31
C ALA A 164 -5.13 -6.98 31.60
N GLU A 165 -4.90 -5.91 32.35
CA GLU A 165 -4.50 -5.98 33.74
C GLU A 165 -5.63 -6.70 34.50
N GLY A 166 -5.22 -7.64 35.34
CA GLY A 166 -6.11 -8.61 35.94
C GLY A 166 -7.09 -8.03 36.96
N GLN A 167 -8.12 -8.82 37.21
CA GLN A 167 -8.42 -9.42 38.52
C GLN A 167 -9.15 -10.73 38.31
#